data_AF-A0A4D6P928-F1
#
_entry.id   AF-A0A4D6P928-F1
#
_cell.length_a   1.000
_cell.length_b   1.000
_cell.length_c   1.000
_cell.angle_alpha   90.00
_cell.angle_beta   90.00
_cell.angle_gamma   90.00
#
_symmetry.space_group_name_H-M   'P 1'
#
loop_
_entity.id
_entity.type
_entity.pdbx_description
1 polymer ?
#
loop_
_entity_poly.entity_id
_entity_poly.type
_entity_poly.pdbx_seq_one_letter_code
_entity_poly.pdbx_strand_id
1 'polypeptide(L)'
;MSVLRKHYLKGYTARQIVQRAMKIIPYSVNVMDEHGVIIASGEPSRLRQRHEGAILALKENRIVEIDSATANQLKGVRSGINLPISFHEQLIGVVGITGEPEEVRAYAELVKMAAELVIEHMVLIEQRQWDKRYREELINQLILRENSTESLRSMAAYLGIDLAVPRVVLIIELSQPDREALRNVMDYFENHARNHLVTFTEFNELIIIKPITLKEGKWNTRQEMGELQIFKSWAASSGFSRILVGGYFAGETGLHRSLLTARATQAMAKRQKLRSQYIFYHDHALPALLSGLSESWQVQELSRLWLQLAQHDAKGVLQQTLRTWFEHNCDLTQTAKALHIHVNTLRYRLQRCEDITHIKINELKSTLWLYIGMELQAESVPSDKLPLPGRIEIC
;
A
#
# COMPACT_ATOMS: atom_id res chain seq x y z
N MET A 1 16.38 -9.26 -35.74
CA MET A 1 15.46 -9.02 -34.60
C MET A 1 14.71 -10.30 -34.30
N SER A 2 15.27 -11.15 -33.43
CA SER A 2 14.57 -12.32 -32.90
C SER A 2 13.37 -11.81 -32.11
N VAL A 3 12.18 -11.90 -32.70
CA VAL A 3 10.94 -11.78 -31.94
C VAL A 3 10.96 -12.94 -30.96
N LEU A 4 11.27 -12.66 -29.70
CA LEU A 4 11.08 -13.59 -28.59
C LEU A 4 9.63 -14.08 -28.68
N ARG A 5 9.42 -15.27 -29.25
CA ARG A 5 8.11 -15.93 -29.26
C ARG A 5 7.73 -16.14 -27.81
N LYS A 6 6.79 -15.32 -27.32
CA LYS A 6 6.20 -15.49 -26.01
C LYS A 6 5.52 -16.87 -25.99
N HIS A 7 6.02 -17.78 -25.17
CA HIS A 7 5.37 -19.05 -24.89
C HIS A 7 4.12 -18.79 -24.03
N TYR A 8 2.97 -18.63 -24.69
CA TYR A 8 1.69 -18.40 -24.02
C TYR A 8 1.14 -19.68 -23.37
N LEU A 9 1.37 -20.85 -23.99
CA LEU A 9 0.90 -22.14 -23.49
C LEU A 9 1.95 -22.80 -22.57
N LYS A 10 1.91 -22.46 -21.28
CA LYS A 10 2.78 -23.04 -20.25
C LYS A 10 2.22 -24.38 -19.75
N GLY A 11 3.09 -25.28 -19.30
CA GLY A 11 2.70 -26.62 -18.83
C GLY A 11 1.70 -26.61 -17.65
N TYR A 12 1.72 -25.59 -16.79
CA TYR A 12 0.71 -25.41 -15.74
C TYR A 12 -0.69 -25.12 -16.32
N THR A 13 -0.78 -24.19 -17.27
CA THR A 13 -2.02 -23.83 -17.98
C THR A 13 -2.59 -25.03 -18.71
N ALA A 14 -1.75 -25.77 -19.45
CA ALA A 14 -2.15 -26.99 -20.15
C ALA A 14 -2.73 -28.06 -19.21
N ARG A 15 -2.11 -28.24 -18.02
CA ARG A 15 -2.63 -29.16 -16.99
C ARG A 15 -3.99 -28.73 -16.46
N GLN A 16 -4.22 -27.42 -16.23
CA GLN A 16 -5.53 -26.93 -15.80
C GLN A 16 -6.62 -27.18 -16.84
N ILE A 17 -6.32 -26.97 -18.13
CA ILE A 17 -7.24 -27.23 -19.24
C ILE A 17 -7.66 -28.71 -19.24
N VAL A 18 -6.68 -29.63 -19.25
CA VAL A 18 -6.95 -31.07 -19.23
C VAL A 18 -7.73 -31.48 -17.98
N GLN A 19 -7.31 -31.03 -16.79
CA GLN A 19 -7.98 -31.43 -15.54
C GLN A 19 -9.44 -30.96 -15.47
N ARG A 20 -9.76 -29.78 -16.02
CA ARG A 20 -11.14 -29.30 -16.09
C ARG A 20 -11.94 -30.06 -17.15
N ALA A 21 -11.36 -30.30 -18.32
CA ALA A 21 -12.02 -31.02 -19.41
C ALA A 21 -12.35 -32.47 -19.03
N MET A 22 -11.40 -33.19 -18.40
CA MET A 22 -11.56 -34.58 -17.95
C MET A 22 -12.63 -34.77 -16.87
N LYS A 23 -13.09 -33.70 -16.19
CA LYS A 23 -14.20 -33.78 -15.22
C LYS A 23 -15.59 -33.77 -15.86
N ILE A 24 -15.68 -33.32 -17.11
CA ILE A 24 -16.94 -33.08 -17.81
C ILE A 24 -17.09 -34.06 -18.97
N ILE A 25 -15.99 -34.33 -19.66
CA ILE A 25 -15.99 -35.08 -20.91
C ILE A 25 -15.54 -36.52 -20.63
N PRO A 26 -16.24 -37.54 -21.14
CA PRO A 26 -15.90 -38.95 -20.91
C PRO A 26 -14.68 -39.44 -21.72
N TYR A 27 -14.10 -38.57 -22.54
CA TYR A 27 -13.00 -38.85 -23.46
C TYR A 27 -11.67 -38.31 -22.95
N SER A 28 -10.56 -38.97 -23.32
CA SER A 28 -9.22 -38.53 -22.93
C SER A 28 -8.77 -37.30 -23.73
N VAL A 29 -8.43 -36.23 -23.02
CA VAL A 29 -7.99 -34.94 -23.56
C VAL A 29 -6.47 -34.77 -23.40
N ASN A 30 -5.82 -34.30 -24.45
CA ASN A 30 -4.40 -33.98 -24.50
C ASN A 30 -4.21 -32.53 -24.95
N VAL A 31 -3.18 -31.88 -24.42
CA VAL A 31 -2.74 -30.57 -24.87
C VAL A 31 -1.26 -30.68 -25.27
N MET A 32 -0.95 -30.21 -26.46
CA MET A 32 0.38 -30.23 -27.06
C MET A 32 0.92 -28.81 -27.23
N ASP A 33 2.24 -28.66 -27.12
CA ASP A 33 2.94 -27.40 -27.40
C ASP A 33 3.07 -27.12 -28.92
N GLU A 34 3.70 -25.99 -29.25
CA GLU A 34 4.02 -25.56 -30.62
C GLU A 34 4.94 -26.51 -31.41
N HIS A 35 5.51 -27.53 -30.76
CA HIS A 35 6.35 -28.57 -31.37
C HIS A 35 5.64 -29.92 -31.51
N GLY A 36 4.35 -29.98 -31.13
CA GLY A 36 3.53 -31.19 -31.13
C GLY A 36 3.88 -32.18 -30.01
N VAL A 37 4.52 -31.72 -28.94
CA VAL A 37 4.84 -32.53 -27.75
C VAL A 37 3.70 -32.42 -26.74
N ILE A 38 3.23 -33.55 -26.22
CA ILE A 38 2.17 -33.60 -25.19
C ILE A 38 2.70 -33.03 -23.87
N ILE A 39 2.20 -31.87 -23.47
CA ILE A 39 2.57 -31.16 -22.23
C ILE A 39 1.56 -31.36 -21.11
N ALA A 40 0.33 -31.78 -21.44
CA ALA A 40 -0.68 -32.24 -20.49
C ALA A 40 -1.56 -33.32 -21.12
N SER A 41 -2.01 -34.29 -20.33
CA SER A 41 -2.77 -35.45 -20.80
C SER A 41 -3.67 -36.00 -19.70
N GLY A 42 -4.87 -36.46 -20.05
CA GLY A 42 -5.74 -37.24 -19.18
C GLY A 42 -5.16 -38.63 -18.86
N GLU A 43 -4.19 -39.09 -19.66
CA GLU A 43 -3.47 -40.34 -19.47
C GLU A 43 -1.98 -40.05 -19.23
N PRO A 44 -1.46 -40.20 -17.99
CA PRO A 44 -0.10 -39.81 -17.64
C PRO A 44 1.00 -40.50 -18.47
N SER A 45 0.73 -41.71 -18.97
CA SER A 45 1.65 -42.48 -19.83
C SER A 45 2.04 -41.71 -21.10
N ARG A 46 1.18 -40.80 -21.59
CA ARG A 46 1.37 -40.06 -22.85
C ARG A 46 2.16 -38.76 -22.72
N LEU A 47 2.45 -38.31 -21.50
CA LEU A 47 3.20 -37.07 -21.26
C LEU A 47 4.58 -37.13 -21.93
N ARG A 48 4.99 -36.00 -22.53
CA ARG A 48 6.27 -35.81 -23.26
C ARG A 48 6.43 -36.65 -24.53
N GLN A 49 5.39 -37.34 -24.98
CA GLN A 49 5.40 -38.00 -26.28
C GLN A 49 5.07 -37.01 -27.39
N ARG A 50 5.62 -37.23 -28.59
CA ARG A 50 5.24 -36.46 -29.80
C ARG A 50 3.98 -37.05 -30.39
N HIS A 51 3.07 -36.18 -30.85
CA HIS A 51 1.82 -36.59 -31.47
C HIS A 51 1.80 -36.16 -32.94
N GLU A 52 1.93 -37.10 -33.87
CA GLU A 52 2.00 -36.79 -35.31
C GLU A 52 0.75 -36.07 -35.82
N GLY A 53 -0.44 -36.42 -35.30
CA GLY A 53 -1.68 -35.72 -35.61
C GLY A 53 -1.69 -34.25 -35.17
N ALA A 54 -0.96 -33.90 -34.10
CA ALA A 54 -0.84 -32.52 -33.64
C ALA A 54 0.16 -31.75 -34.52
N ILE A 55 1.25 -32.40 -34.95
CA ILE A 55 2.22 -31.79 -35.88
C ILE A 55 1.55 -31.44 -37.21
N LEU A 56 0.67 -32.32 -37.71
CA LEU A 56 -0.11 -32.03 -38.92
C LEU A 56 -1.05 -30.84 -38.73
N ALA A 57 -1.78 -30.81 -37.60
CA ALA A 57 -2.68 -29.70 -37.27
C ALA A 57 -1.93 -28.36 -37.14
N LEU A 58 -0.71 -28.39 -36.57
CA LEU A 58 0.14 -27.20 -36.45
C LEU A 58 0.66 -26.72 -37.80
N LYS A 59 1.12 -27.65 -38.66
CA LYS A 59 1.72 -27.32 -39.96
C LYS A 59 0.70 -26.75 -40.94
N GLU A 60 -0.51 -27.31 -40.93
CA GLU A 60 -1.57 -26.95 -41.87
C GLU A 60 -2.57 -25.94 -41.27
N ASN A 61 -2.41 -25.58 -40.00
CA ASN A 61 -3.30 -24.70 -39.24
C ASN A 61 -4.80 -25.02 -39.45
N ARG A 62 -5.15 -26.29 -39.34
CA ARG A 62 -6.52 -26.79 -39.55
C ARG A 62 -6.86 -27.91 -38.58
N ILE A 63 -8.14 -28.20 -38.47
CA ILE A 63 -8.64 -29.37 -37.75
C ILE A 63 -8.16 -30.63 -38.48
N VAL A 64 -7.57 -31.55 -37.71
CA VAL A 64 -7.11 -32.86 -38.19
C VAL A 64 -7.91 -33.94 -37.48
N GLU A 65 -8.76 -34.61 -38.25
CA GLU A 65 -9.53 -35.76 -37.81
C GLU A 65 -8.78 -37.04 -38.19
N ILE A 66 -8.66 -37.98 -37.26
CA ILE A 66 -7.92 -39.23 -37.45
C ILE A 66 -8.87 -40.36 -37.10
N ASP A 67 -9.21 -41.17 -38.09
CA ASP A 67 -10.00 -42.38 -37.92
C ASP A 67 -9.12 -43.57 -37.48
N SER A 68 -9.77 -44.67 -37.12
CA SER A 68 -9.09 -45.89 -36.65
C SER A 68 -8.17 -46.53 -37.70
N ALA A 69 -8.44 -46.34 -39.00
CA ALA A 69 -7.60 -46.85 -40.08
C ALA A 69 -6.30 -46.05 -40.25
N THR A 70 -6.41 -44.72 -40.17
CA THR A 70 -5.28 -43.78 -40.27
C THR A 70 -4.42 -43.80 -39.01
N ALA A 71 -5.03 -44.03 -37.83
CA ALA A 71 -4.30 -44.15 -36.57
C ALA A 71 -3.26 -45.28 -36.56
N ASN A 72 -3.51 -46.39 -37.27
CA ASN A 72 -2.58 -47.52 -37.37
C ASN A 72 -1.33 -47.21 -38.20
N GLN A 73 -1.34 -46.14 -39.01
CA GLN A 73 -0.22 -45.73 -39.87
C GLN A 73 0.66 -44.66 -39.22
N LEU A 74 0.21 -44.07 -38.11
CA LEU A 74 0.86 -42.92 -37.45
C LEU A 74 1.39 -43.29 -36.06
N LYS A 75 2.56 -42.75 -35.70
CA LYS A 75 3.23 -43.11 -34.44
C LYS A 75 2.68 -42.31 -33.26
N GLY A 76 2.19 -43.00 -32.23
CA GLY A 76 1.72 -42.39 -30.97
C GLY A 76 0.32 -41.73 -31.06
N VAL A 77 -0.42 -42.05 -32.12
CA VAL A 77 -1.73 -41.49 -32.44
C VAL A 77 -2.83 -42.51 -32.11
N ARG A 78 -3.97 -42.03 -31.62
CA ARG A 78 -5.22 -42.79 -31.46
C ARG A 78 -6.31 -42.10 -32.29
N SER A 79 -7.41 -42.81 -32.59
CA SER A 79 -8.56 -42.18 -33.25
C SER A 79 -9.05 -40.98 -32.42
N GLY A 80 -9.38 -39.89 -33.10
CA GLY A 80 -9.66 -38.63 -32.44
C GLY A 80 -9.59 -37.41 -33.34
N ILE A 81 -9.75 -36.24 -32.71
CA ILE A 81 -9.65 -34.95 -33.37
C ILE A 81 -8.57 -34.12 -32.69
N ASN A 82 -7.75 -33.46 -33.51
CA ASN A 82 -6.75 -32.50 -33.10
C ASN A 82 -7.12 -31.11 -33.65
N LEU A 83 -7.30 -30.14 -32.75
CA LEU A 83 -7.64 -28.76 -33.09
C LEU A 83 -6.49 -27.81 -32.72
N PRO A 84 -6.07 -26.92 -33.63
CA PRO A 84 -5.11 -25.88 -33.31
C PRO A 84 -5.69 -24.90 -32.29
N ILE A 85 -4.88 -24.48 -31.33
CA ILE A 85 -5.18 -23.43 -30.34
C ILE A 85 -4.51 -22.16 -30.81
N SER A 86 -5.28 -21.07 -30.92
CA SER A 86 -4.76 -19.77 -31.34
C SER A 86 -4.98 -18.70 -30.28
N PHE A 87 -4.03 -17.79 -30.13
CA PHE A 87 -4.14 -16.61 -29.27
C PHE A 87 -3.60 -15.40 -30.03
N HIS A 88 -4.41 -14.33 -30.16
CA HIS A 88 -4.12 -13.18 -31.03
C HIS A 88 -3.65 -13.59 -32.44
N GLU A 89 -4.39 -14.50 -33.09
CA GLU A 89 -4.09 -15.04 -34.42
C GLU A 89 -2.75 -15.81 -34.53
N GLN A 90 -2.03 -15.99 -33.42
CA GLN A 90 -0.83 -16.81 -33.35
C GLN A 90 -1.18 -18.21 -32.87
N LEU A 91 -0.76 -19.22 -33.63
CA LEU A 91 -0.84 -20.62 -33.25
C LEU A 91 0.12 -20.91 -32.09
N ILE A 92 -0.40 -21.46 -30.99
CA ILE A 92 0.36 -21.66 -29.73
C ILE A 92 0.37 -23.11 -29.24
N GLY A 93 -0.42 -23.99 -29.86
CA GLY A 93 -0.48 -25.40 -29.49
C GLY A 93 -1.66 -26.12 -30.13
N VAL A 94 -1.97 -27.31 -29.62
CA VAL A 94 -3.07 -28.17 -30.11
C VAL A 94 -3.80 -28.82 -28.95
N VAL A 95 -5.12 -28.91 -29.04
CA VAL A 95 -5.94 -29.81 -28.21
C VAL A 95 -6.24 -31.08 -29.01
N GLY A 96 -5.97 -32.24 -28.42
CA GLY A 96 -6.37 -33.53 -28.98
C GLY A 96 -7.38 -34.25 -28.08
N ILE A 97 -8.50 -34.71 -28.64
CA ILE A 97 -9.47 -35.56 -27.94
C ILE A 97 -9.49 -36.94 -28.60
N THR A 98 -9.39 -37.99 -27.78
CA THR A 98 -9.43 -39.38 -28.25
C THR A 98 -10.87 -39.87 -28.34
N GLY A 99 -11.26 -40.49 -29.45
CA GLY A 99 -12.60 -41.04 -29.70
C GLY A 99 -12.97 -40.96 -31.17
N GLU A 100 -14.14 -41.47 -31.55
CA GLU A 100 -14.59 -41.39 -32.94
C GLU A 100 -14.84 -39.91 -33.34
N PRO A 101 -14.28 -39.42 -34.47
CA PRO A 101 -14.34 -38.00 -34.84
C PRO A 101 -15.75 -37.41 -34.82
N GLU A 102 -16.75 -38.14 -35.31
CA GLU A 102 -18.14 -37.68 -35.36
C GLU A 102 -18.73 -37.44 -33.97
N GLU A 103 -18.36 -38.24 -32.98
CA GLU A 103 -18.84 -38.13 -31.60
C GLU A 103 -18.10 -37.05 -30.81
N VAL A 104 -16.78 -36.93 -31.01
CA VAL A 104 -15.93 -36.05 -30.19
C VAL A 104 -15.83 -34.62 -30.70
N ARG A 105 -16.27 -34.32 -31.93
CA ARG A 105 -16.12 -32.99 -32.56
C ARG A 105 -16.69 -31.86 -31.72
N ALA A 106 -17.93 -31.99 -31.23
CA ALA A 106 -18.57 -30.97 -30.41
C ALA A 106 -17.82 -30.72 -29.10
N TYR A 107 -17.35 -31.80 -28.46
CA TYR A 107 -16.52 -31.70 -27.24
C TYR A 107 -15.18 -31.04 -27.52
N ALA A 108 -14.57 -31.34 -28.67
CA ALA A 108 -13.25 -30.84 -29.03
C ALA A 108 -13.25 -29.33 -29.31
N GLU A 109 -14.29 -28.82 -29.97
CA GLU A 109 -14.52 -27.37 -30.11
C GLU A 109 -14.74 -26.68 -28.75
N LEU A 110 -15.50 -27.29 -27.84
CA LEU A 110 -15.71 -26.74 -26.49
C LEU A 110 -14.40 -26.70 -25.68
N VAL A 111 -13.57 -27.75 -25.75
CA VAL A 111 -12.27 -27.76 -25.07
C VAL A 111 -11.32 -26.75 -25.69
N LYS A 112 -11.32 -26.58 -27.01
CA LYS A 112 -10.54 -25.54 -27.69
C LYS A 112 -10.93 -24.15 -27.18
N MET A 113 -12.22 -23.83 -27.18
CA MET A 113 -12.71 -22.53 -26.67
C MET A 113 -12.33 -22.33 -25.20
N ALA A 114 -12.50 -23.35 -24.36
CA ALA A 114 -12.12 -23.29 -22.96
C ALA A 114 -10.60 -23.13 -22.78
N ALA A 115 -9.79 -23.76 -23.63
CA ALA A 115 -8.34 -23.62 -23.64
C ALA A 115 -7.92 -22.19 -23.98
N GLU A 116 -8.48 -21.61 -25.05
CA GLU A 116 -8.20 -20.25 -25.49
C GLU A 116 -8.58 -19.22 -24.41
N LEU A 117 -9.78 -19.35 -23.81
CA LEU A 117 -10.22 -18.49 -22.71
C LEU A 117 -9.34 -18.59 -21.46
N VAL A 118 -8.91 -19.81 -21.10
CA VAL A 118 -8.01 -20.02 -19.95
C VAL A 118 -6.65 -19.36 -20.21
N ILE A 119 -6.14 -19.42 -21.43
CA ILE A 119 -4.89 -18.79 -21.82
C ILE A 119 -5.01 -17.26 -21.75
N GLU A 120 -6.07 -16.70 -22.32
CA GLU A 120 -6.37 -15.26 -22.24
C GLU A 120 -6.44 -14.77 -20.80
N HIS A 121 -7.18 -15.50 -19.95
CA HIS A 121 -7.30 -15.19 -18.53
C HIS A 121 -5.95 -15.24 -17.79
N MET A 122 -5.08 -16.21 -18.10
CA MET A 122 -3.75 -16.30 -17.48
C MET A 122 -2.84 -15.14 -17.88
N VAL A 123 -2.91 -14.69 -19.13
CA VAL A 123 -2.17 -13.51 -19.60
C VAL A 123 -2.65 -12.26 -18.86
N LEU A 124 -3.95 -12.08 -18.69
CA LEU A 124 -4.53 -10.96 -17.92
C LEU A 124 -4.08 -10.98 -16.46
N ILE A 125 -4.06 -12.16 -15.81
CA ILE A 125 -3.53 -12.30 -14.44
C ILE A 125 -2.05 -11.93 -14.38
N GLU A 126 -1.23 -12.44 -15.30
CA GLU A 126 0.21 -12.18 -15.33
C GLU A 126 0.49 -10.68 -15.51
N GLN A 127 -0.26 -10.01 -16.39
CA GLN A 127 -0.18 -8.56 -16.58
C GLN A 127 -0.55 -7.80 -15.30
N ARG A 128 -1.67 -8.13 -14.65
CA ARG A 128 -2.07 -7.50 -13.38
C ARG A 128 -1.04 -7.70 -12.27
N GLN A 129 -0.42 -8.88 -12.20
CA GLN A 129 0.66 -9.18 -11.25
C GLN A 129 1.93 -8.37 -11.56
N TRP A 130 2.25 -8.15 -12.83
CA TRP A 130 3.35 -7.25 -13.21
C TRP A 130 3.05 -5.81 -12.85
N ASP A 131 1.87 -5.29 -13.18
CA ASP A 131 1.48 -3.90 -12.84
C ASP A 131 1.52 -3.66 -11.33
N LYS A 132 1.06 -4.63 -10.52
CA LYS A 132 1.17 -4.57 -9.05
C LYS A 132 2.63 -4.51 -8.59
N ARG A 133 3.50 -5.37 -9.13
CA ARG A 133 4.94 -5.36 -8.79
C ARG A 133 5.62 -4.05 -9.19
N TYR A 134 5.32 -3.51 -10.37
CA TYR A 134 5.86 -2.22 -10.81
C TYR A 134 5.37 -1.08 -9.90
N ARG A 135 4.11 -1.11 -9.45
CA ARG A 135 3.60 -0.14 -8.47
C ARG A 135 4.33 -0.23 -7.14
N GLU A 136 4.51 -1.43 -6.59
CA GLU A 136 5.24 -1.65 -5.34
C GLU A 136 6.70 -1.18 -5.45
N GLU A 137 7.37 -1.48 -6.56
CA GLU A 137 8.74 -1.01 -6.83
C GLU A 137 8.80 0.52 -6.97
N LEU A 138 7.86 1.13 -7.68
CA LEU A 138 7.76 2.59 -7.78
C LEU A 138 7.59 3.23 -6.39
N ILE A 139 6.72 2.68 -5.55
CA ILE A 139 6.54 3.15 -4.17
C ILE A 139 7.85 3.06 -3.39
N ASN A 140 8.51 1.91 -3.43
CA ASN A 140 9.76 1.70 -2.71
C ASN A 140 10.83 2.70 -3.17
N GLN A 141 10.98 2.95 -4.47
CA GLN A 141 11.95 3.93 -4.96
C GLN A 141 11.58 5.37 -4.56
N LEU A 142 10.29 5.73 -4.64
CA LEU A 142 9.78 7.04 -4.24
C LEU A 142 9.94 7.33 -2.75
N ILE A 143 9.89 6.29 -1.92
CA ILE A 143 9.94 6.41 -0.47
C ILE A 143 11.35 6.19 0.09
N LEU A 144 12.21 5.37 -0.53
CA LEU A 144 13.53 5.02 0.01
C LEU A 144 14.68 5.86 -0.56
N ARG A 145 14.51 6.51 -1.72
CA ARG A 145 15.63 7.14 -2.43
C ARG A 145 15.50 8.65 -2.51
N GLU A 146 16.66 9.31 -2.46
CA GLU A 146 16.77 10.77 -2.55
C GLU A 146 16.85 11.29 -4.00
N ASN A 147 17.21 10.44 -4.98
CA ASN A 147 17.45 10.88 -6.37
C ASN A 147 16.54 10.15 -7.36
N SER A 148 15.93 10.92 -8.27
CA SER A 148 15.16 10.39 -9.39
C SER A 148 16.09 9.77 -10.45
N THR A 149 15.81 8.53 -10.84
CA THR A 149 16.51 7.86 -11.95
C THR A 149 15.66 7.84 -13.21
N GLU A 150 16.30 7.70 -14.37
CA GLU A 150 15.59 7.52 -15.65
C GLU A 150 14.70 6.27 -15.66
N SER A 151 15.09 5.22 -14.93
CA SER A 151 14.27 4.04 -14.69
C SER A 151 12.97 4.34 -13.93
N LEU A 152 13.02 5.24 -12.94
CA LEU A 152 11.84 5.64 -12.16
C LEU A 152 10.83 6.39 -13.05
N ARG A 153 11.32 7.31 -13.90
CA ARG A 153 10.46 8.03 -14.86
C ARG A 153 9.81 7.08 -15.86
N SER A 154 10.58 6.11 -16.35
CA SER A 154 10.09 5.10 -17.30
C SER A 154 8.99 4.23 -16.67
N MET A 155 9.17 3.82 -15.40
CA MET A 155 8.19 3.05 -14.64
C MET A 155 6.93 3.86 -14.33
N ALA A 156 7.07 5.12 -13.94
CA ALA A 156 5.94 6.01 -13.72
C ALA A 156 5.13 6.25 -15.00
N ALA A 157 5.81 6.45 -16.14
CA ALA A 157 5.16 6.58 -17.46
C ALA A 157 4.43 5.30 -17.87
N TYR A 158 5.04 4.12 -17.68
CA TYR A 158 4.38 2.82 -17.93
C TYR A 158 3.09 2.66 -17.11
N LEU A 159 3.10 3.12 -15.85
CA LEU A 159 1.94 3.06 -14.95
C LEU A 159 0.94 4.22 -15.13
N GLY A 160 1.23 5.20 -16.00
CA GLY A 160 0.40 6.38 -16.21
C GLY A 160 0.38 7.37 -15.04
N ILE A 161 1.45 7.41 -14.24
CA ILE A 161 1.55 8.25 -13.03
C ILE A 161 2.41 9.47 -13.32
N ASP A 162 1.82 10.66 -13.19
CA ASP A 162 2.54 11.93 -13.35
C ASP A 162 3.29 12.33 -12.07
N LEU A 163 4.62 12.20 -12.07
CA LEU A 163 5.47 12.54 -10.92
C LEU A 163 5.51 14.04 -10.58
N ALA A 164 5.08 14.93 -11.47
CA ALA A 164 5.06 16.37 -11.21
C ALA A 164 3.93 16.77 -10.25
N VAL A 165 2.88 15.95 -10.13
CA VAL A 165 1.79 16.18 -9.17
C VAL A 165 2.34 16.11 -7.75
N PRO A 166 2.12 17.13 -6.89
CA PRO A 166 2.58 17.11 -5.51
C PRO A 166 1.85 16.02 -4.71
N ARG A 167 2.59 15.32 -3.85
CA ARG A 167 2.08 14.18 -3.07
C ARG A 167 2.54 14.23 -1.63
N VAL A 168 1.77 13.57 -0.76
CA VAL A 168 2.11 13.33 0.65
C VAL A 168 1.97 11.86 0.98
N VAL A 169 2.66 11.43 2.04
CA VAL A 169 2.56 10.08 2.58
C VAL A 169 1.55 10.06 3.72
N LEU A 170 0.67 9.07 3.70
CA LEU A 170 -0.21 8.71 4.79
C LEU A 170 0.14 7.32 5.29
N ILE A 171 0.10 7.14 6.60
CA ILE A 171 0.18 5.83 7.24
C ILE A 171 -1.17 5.55 7.87
N ILE A 172 -1.76 4.41 7.51
CA ILE A 172 -3.01 3.96 8.10
C ILE A 172 -2.73 2.75 8.98
N GLU A 173 -3.10 2.85 10.25
CA GLU A 173 -3.02 1.78 11.23
C GLU A 173 -4.33 0.98 11.24
N LEU A 174 -4.21 -0.35 11.27
CA LEU A 174 -5.32 -1.30 11.32
C LEU A 174 -5.39 -1.92 12.73
N SER A 175 -6.57 -1.91 13.36
CA SER A 175 -6.76 -2.53 14.69
C SER A 175 -6.84 -4.05 14.61
N GLN A 176 -7.56 -4.57 13.61
CA GLN A 176 -7.73 -6.00 13.34
C GLN A 176 -7.93 -6.17 11.82
N PRO A 177 -6.85 -6.37 11.05
CA PRO A 177 -7.00 -6.56 9.62
C PRO A 177 -7.65 -7.91 9.31
N ASP A 178 -8.90 -7.88 8.86
CA ASP A 178 -9.50 -9.00 8.15
C ASP A 178 -9.08 -8.96 6.66
N ARG A 179 -8.90 -10.13 6.05
CA ARG A 179 -8.68 -10.29 4.61
C ARG A 179 -9.75 -9.59 3.79
N GLU A 180 -11.02 -9.64 4.20
CA GLU A 180 -12.09 -8.96 3.46
C GLU A 180 -11.96 -7.44 3.53
N ALA A 181 -11.72 -6.90 4.72
CA ALA A 181 -11.47 -5.47 4.92
C ALA A 181 -10.28 -4.99 4.09
N LEU A 182 -9.14 -5.69 4.14
CA LEU A 182 -7.96 -5.35 3.36
C LEU A 182 -8.22 -5.39 1.85
N ARG A 183 -8.97 -6.40 1.39
CA ARG A 183 -9.35 -6.52 -0.02
C ARG A 183 -10.22 -5.34 -0.46
N ASN A 184 -11.23 -4.96 0.34
CA ASN A 184 -12.09 -3.82 0.04
C ASN A 184 -11.29 -2.51 -0.08
N VAL A 185 -10.27 -2.33 0.77
CA VAL A 185 -9.36 -1.17 0.72
C VAL A 185 -8.56 -1.15 -0.55
N MET A 186 -7.96 -2.28 -0.92
CA MET A 186 -7.24 -2.37 -2.19
C MET A 186 -8.15 -2.14 -3.38
N ASP A 187 -9.35 -2.72 -3.38
CA ASP A 187 -10.35 -2.55 -4.44
C ASP A 187 -10.80 -1.08 -4.56
N TYR A 188 -10.91 -0.34 -3.44
CA TYR A 188 -11.18 1.09 -3.46
C TYR A 188 -10.08 1.86 -4.19
N PHE A 189 -8.81 1.65 -3.82
CA PHE A 189 -7.70 2.37 -4.43
C PHE A 189 -7.46 1.98 -5.89
N GLU A 190 -7.66 0.71 -6.24
CA GLU A 190 -7.52 0.23 -7.63
C GLU A 190 -8.60 0.81 -8.57
N ASN A 191 -9.84 0.97 -8.08
CA ASN A 191 -10.97 1.37 -8.93
C ASN A 191 -11.31 2.86 -8.85
N HIS A 192 -11.27 3.47 -7.66
CA HIS A 192 -11.76 4.84 -7.43
C HIS A 192 -10.64 5.88 -7.31
N ALA A 193 -9.40 5.43 -7.05
CA ALA A 193 -8.32 6.33 -6.66
C ALA A 193 -7.00 5.98 -7.38
N ARG A 194 -7.05 5.71 -8.69
CA ARG A 194 -5.93 5.18 -9.50
C ARG A 194 -4.60 5.94 -9.41
N ASN A 195 -4.64 7.24 -9.08
CA ASN A 195 -3.44 8.08 -8.92
C ASN A 195 -2.79 7.95 -7.53
N HIS A 196 -3.41 7.22 -6.61
CA HIS A 196 -2.85 6.89 -5.32
C HIS A 196 -1.99 5.65 -5.45
N LEU A 197 -0.83 5.68 -4.82
CA LEU A 197 0.03 4.52 -4.73
C LEU A 197 -0.08 3.94 -3.33
N VAL A 198 -0.37 2.64 -3.26
CA VAL A 198 -0.68 1.97 -2.00
C VAL A 198 0.20 0.74 -1.85
N THR A 199 0.83 0.61 -0.70
CA THR A 199 1.60 -0.58 -0.32
C THR A 199 1.31 -0.98 1.12
N PHE A 200 1.46 -2.26 1.40
CA PHE A 200 1.41 -2.78 2.75
C PHE A 200 2.80 -2.73 3.38
N THR A 201 2.85 -2.28 4.63
CA THR A 201 4.06 -2.41 5.45
C THR A 201 3.67 -3.23 6.66
N GLU A 202 4.34 -4.36 6.88
CA GLU A 202 3.92 -5.34 7.88
C GLU A 202 2.45 -5.81 7.63
N PHE A 203 1.81 -6.45 8.61
CA PHE A 203 0.42 -6.93 8.47
C PHE A 203 -0.66 -5.93 8.92
N ASN A 204 -0.28 -4.89 9.67
CA ASN A 204 -1.23 -3.98 10.33
C ASN A 204 -1.10 -2.52 9.87
N GLU A 205 -0.30 -2.24 8.84
CA GLU A 205 -0.08 -0.87 8.37
C GLU A 205 -0.14 -0.77 6.84
N LEU A 206 -0.76 0.30 6.38
CA LEU A 206 -0.86 0.66 4.98
C LEU A 206 -0.16 2.00 4.75
N ILE A 207 0.73 2.06 3.77
CA ILE A 207 1.32 3.31 3.31
C ILE A 207 0.61 3.73 2.02
N ILE A 208 0.11 4.96 2.01
CA ILE A 208 -0.52 5.58 0.86
C ILE A 208 0.27 6.82 0.48
N ILE A 209 0.73 6.88 -0.77
CA ILE A 209 1.18 8.12 -1.37
C ILE A 209 -0.02 8.72 -2.12
N LYS A 210 -0.51 9.85 -1.62
CA LYS A 210 -1.71 10.52 -2.12
C LYS A 210 -1.37 11.83 -2.84
N PRO A 211 -1.95 12.11 -4.01
CA PRO A 211 -1.86 13.43 -4.63
C PRO A 211 -2.59 14.48 -3.79
N ILE A 212 -2.01 15.66 -3.71
CA ILE A 212 -2.57 16.79 -2.97
C ILE A 212 -2.81 17.99 -3.88
N THR A 213 -3.68 18.89 -3.41
CA THR A 213 -3.93 20.17 -4.08
C THR A 213 -3.17 21.28 -3.35
N LEU A 214 -2.40 22.05 -4.11
CA LEU A 214 -1.76 23.27 -3.62
C LEU A 214 -2.65 24.47 -3.97
N LYS A 215 -2.88 25.36 -3.01
CA LYS A 215 -3.51 26.66 -3.20
C LYS A 215 -2.48 27.73 -2.88
N GLU A 216 -2.17 28.59 -3.86
CA GLU A 216 -1.15 29.64 -3.71
C GLU A 216 0.23 29.06 -3.30
N GLY A 217 0.58 27.87 -3.80
CA GLY A 217 1.83 27.18 -3.47
C GLY A 217 1.85 26.49 -2.10
N LYS A 218 0.82 26.65 -1.27
CA LYS A 218 0.69 25.99 0.04
C LYS A 218 -0.31 24.85 0.00
N TRP A 219 -0.04 23.80 0.76
CA TRP A 219 -0.95 22.65 0.84
C TRP A 219 -2.24 23.00 1.57
N ASN A 220 -3.38 22.70 0.95
CA ASN A 220 -4.70 22.95 1.51
C ASN A 220 -5.13 21.83 2.47
N THR A 221 -4.67 21.89 3.73
CA THR A 221 -4.98 20.89 4.77
C THR A 221 -6.47 20.81 5.13
N ARG A 222 -7.25 21.89 4.91
CA ARG A 222 -8.70 21.87 5.18
C ARG A 222 -9.45 21.02 4.17
N GLN A 223 -9.12 21.15 2.89
CA GLN A 223 -9.67 20.30 1.84
C GLN A 223 -9.27 18.84 2.08
N GLU A 224 -7.99 18.62 2.44
CA GLU A 224 -7.48 17.29 2.76
C GLU A 224 -8.28 16.62 3.89
N MET A 225 -8.56 17.34 4.97
CA MET A 225 -9.39 16.84 6.06
C MET A 225 -10.78 16.43 5.59
N GLY A 226 -11.41 17.17 4.67
CA GLY A 226 -12.71 16.83 4.09
C GLY A 226 -12.65 15.53 3.29
N GLU A 227 -11.64 15.36 2.44
CA GLU A 227 -11.42 14.14 1.66
C GLU A 227 -11.16 12.92 2.56
N LEU A 228 -10.38 13.10 3.63
CA LEU A 228 -10.08 12.05 4.60
C LEU A 228 -11.29 11.66 5.47
N GLN A 229 -12.21 12.59 5.72
CA GLN A 229 -13.49 12.29 6.39
C GLN A 229 -14.42 11.47 5.51
N ILE A 230 -14.45 11.72 4.20
CA ILE A 230 -15.19 10.87 3.26
C ILE A 230 -14.59 9.47 3.26
N PHE A 231 -13.26 9.38 3.15
CA PHE A 231 -12.55 8.10 3.24
C PHE A 231 -12.88 7.38 4.56
N LYS A 232 -12.99 8.10 5.69
CA LYS A 232 -13.42 7.55 6.98
C LYS A 232 -14.71 6.76 6.89
N SER A 233 -15.74 7.37 6.30
CA SER A 233 -17.09 6.81 6.32
C SER A 233 -17.11 5.44 5.65
N TRP A 234 -16.30 5.31 4.60
CA TRP A 234 -16.04 4.08 3.89
C TRP A 234 -15.16 3.12 4.71
N ALA A 235 -14.04 3.64 5.25
CA ALA A 235 -13.03 2.93 6.03
C ALA A 235 -13.55 2.38 7.39
N ALA A 236 -14.53 3.02 8.03
CA ALA A 236 -15.04 2.60 9.34
C ALA A 236 -15.54 1.14 9.35
N SER A 237 -16.00 0.65 8.20
CA SER A 237 -16.40 -0.75 7.99
C SER A 237 -15.23 -1.75 7.95
N SER A 238 -13.99 -1.27 7.82
CA SER A 238 -12.78 -2.03 7.49
C SER A 238 -11.76 -2.15 8.64
N GLY A 239 -12.13 -1.78 9.88
CA GLY A 239 -11.28 -2.01 11.06
C GLY A 239 -10.08 -1.05 11.22
N PHE A 240 -10.11 0.11 10.58
CA PHE A 240 -9.07 1.14 10.73
C PHE A 240 -9.12 1.84 12.09
N SER A 241 -7.94 2.07 12.67
CA SER A 241 -7.81 2.70 13.98
C SER A 241 -7.40 4.16 13.88
N ARG A 242 -6.48 4.48 12.96
CA ARG A 242 -5.86 5.80 12.85
C ARG A 242 -5.26 6.05 11.47
N ILE A 243 -5.30 7.32 11.05
CA ILE A 243 -4.64 7.84 9.86
C ILE A 243 -3.66 8.93 10.29
N LEU A 244 -2.40 8.76 9.90
CA LEU A 244 -1.31 9.66 10.19
C LEU A 244 -0.86 10.30 8.88
N VAL A 245 -0.79 11.62 8.86
CA VAL A 245 -0.54 12.37 7.63
C VAL A 245 0.81 13.09 7.74
N GLY A 246 1.73 12.75 6.85
CA GLY A 246 3.03 13.42 6.74
C GLY A 246 2.90 14.86 6.25
N GLY A 247 4.00 15.61 6.36
CA GLY A 247 4.09 16.96 5.80
C GLY A 247 4.25 16.95 4.28
N TYR A 248 3.83 18.03 3.62
CA TYR A 248 4.21 18.29 2.24
C TYR A 248 5.57 18.99 2.17
N PHE A 249 6.44 18.49 1.30
CA PHE A 249 7.75 19.06 1.03
C PHE A 249 7.98 19.06 -0.49
N ALA A 250 8.44 20.17 -1.04
CA ALA A 250 8.79 20.27 -2.45
C ALA A 250 10.15 19.61 -2.75
N GLY A 251 10.40 19.29 -4.02
CA GLY A 251 11.66 18.71 -4.49
C GLY A 251 11.68 17.17 -4.50
N GLU A 252 12.78 16.60 -4.98
CA GLU A 252 12.91 15.15 -5.22
C GLU A 252 12.86 14.33 -3.91
N THR A 253 13.42 14.85 -2.83
CA THR A 253 13.42 14.21 -1.50
C THR A 253 12.16 14.49 -0.69
N GLY A 254 11.23 15.29 -1.23
CA GLY A 254 10.08 15.78 -0.49
C GLY A 254 9.15 14.65 -0.02
N LEU A 255 8.99 13.61 -0.85
CA LEU A 255 8.16 12.47 -0.52
C LEU A 255 8.80 11.55 0.53
N HIS A 256 10.11 11.32 0.43
CA HIS A 256 10.88 10.61 1.46
C HIS A 256 10.73 11.33 2.82
N ARG A 257 10.89 12.65 2.83
CA ARG A 257 10.68 13.46 4.04
C ARG A 257 9.24 13.37 4.55
N SER A 258 8.26 13.33 3.66
CA SER A 258 6.85 13.11 4.02
C SER A 258 6.67 11.79 4.77
N LEU A 259 7.28 10.68 4.31
CA LEU A 259 7.28 9.41 5.05
C LEU A 259 7.92 9.58 6.43
N LEU A 260 9.13 10.15 6.51
CA LEU A 260 9.84 10.31 7.79
C LEU A 260 8.98 11.07 8.80
N THR A 261 8.32 12.14 8.36
CA THR A 261 7.41 12.90 9.21
C THR A 261 6.17 12.12 9.62
N ALA A 262 5.57 11.33 8.72
CA ALA A 262 4.43 10.46 9.07
C ALA A 262 4.83 9.40 10.11
N ARG A 263 6.00 8.78 9.97
CA ARG A 263 6.57 7.81 10.94
C ARG A 263 6.88 8.46 12.27
N ALA A 264 7.44 9.66 12.26
CA ALA A 264 7.71 10.45 13.46
C ALA A 264 6.41 10.80 14.21
N THR A 265 5.37 11.22 13.47
CA THR A 265 4.03 11.45 14.02
C THR A 265 3.41 10.16 14.57
N GLN A 266 3.65 9.02 13.94
CA GLN A 266 3.18 7.71 14.41
C GLN A 266 3.82 7.31 15.75
N ALA A 267 5.14 7.41 15.84
CA ALA A 267 5.87 7.13 17.07
C ALA A 267 5.43 8.06 18.22
N MET A 268 5.28 9.36 17.92
CA MET A 268 4.76 10.34 18.87
C MET A 268 3.33 10.03 19.32
N ALA A 269 2.43 9.68 18.40
CA ALA A 269 1.04 9.35 18.71
C ALA A 269 0.91 8.11 19.61
N LYS A 270 1.73 7.07 19.35
CA LYS A 270 1.82 5.87 20.19
C LYS A 270 2.31 6.22 21.59
N ARG A 271 3.37 7.03 21.69
CA ARG A 271 3.98 7.46 22.96
C ARG A 271 3.01 8.28 23.82
N GLN A 272 2.36 9.27 23.24
CA GLN A 272 1.42 10.15 23.94
C GLN A 272 0.02 9.55 24.10
N LYS A 273 -0.22 8.33 23.61
CA LYS A 273 -1.51 7.62 23.66
C LYS A 273 -2.68 8.46 23.11
N LEU A 274 -2.43 9.22 22.04
CA LEU A 274 -3.44 10.10 21.44
C LEU A 274 -4.65 9.28 20.96
N ARG A 275 -5.87 9.76 21.24
CA ARG A 275 -7.10 9.10 20.77
C ARG A 275 -7.61 9.62 19.43
N SER A 276 -7.02 10.70 18.93
CA SER A 276 -7.34 11.27 17.63
C SER A 276 -7.13 10.25 16.52
N GLN A 277 -8.15 10.12 15.66
CA GLN A 277 -8.12 9.23 14.50
C GLN A 277 -7.36 9.84 13.33
N TYR A 278 -7.26 11.17 13.28
CA TYR A 278 -6.47 11.90 12.29
C TYR A 278 -5.40 12.68 13.01
N ILE A 279 -4.15 12.50 12.58
CA ILE A 279 -3.03 13.23 13.16
C ILE A 279 -2.17 13.74 12.01
N PHE A 280 -2.18 15.06 11.83
CA PHE A 280 -1.37 15.73 10.83
C PHE A 280 -0.03 16.09 11.46
N TYR A 281 1.04 15.86 10.71
CA TYR A 281 2.39 16.24 11.14
C TYR A 281 2.50 17.72 11.49
N HIS A 282 1.89 18.61 10.70
CA HIS A 282 2.00 20.07 10.91
C HIS A 282 1.42 20.54 12.25
N ASP A 283 0.43 19.84 12.79
CA ASP A 283 -0.18 20.16 14.08
C ASP A 283 0.72 19.73 15.26
N HIS A 284 1.64 18.79 15.02
CA HIS A 284 2.50 18.16 16.03
C HIS A 284 3.97 18.09 15.59
N ALA A 285 4.45 19.08 14.83
CA ALA A 285 5.74 19.00 14.14
C ALA A 285 6.92 18.85 15.10
N LEU A 286 6.96 19.65 16.17
CA LEU A 286 8.03 19.59 17.16
C LEU A 286 8.01 18.26 17.96
N PRO A 287 6.87 17.84 18.56
CA PRO A 287 6.80 16.55 19.25
C PRO A 287 7.15 15.36 18.35
N ALA A 288 6.71 15.39 17.08
CA ALA A 288 7.05 14.37 16.10
C ALA A 288 8.57 14.32 15.83
N LEU A 289 9.20 15.46 15.50
CA LEU A 289 10.64 15.52 15.24
C LEU A 289 11.49 15.07 16.44
N LEU A 290 11.06 15.42 17.65
CA LEU A 290 11.70 15.00 18.89
C LEU A 290 11.54 13.50 19.17
N SER A 291 10.54 12.85 18.57
CA SER A 291 10.33 11.40 18.73
C SER A 291 11.51 10.57 18.22
N GLY A 292 12.26 11.05 17.22
CA GLY A 292 13.44 10.34 16.71
C GLY A 292 14.62 10.31 17.68
N LEU A 293 14.58 11.13 18.73
CA LEU A 293 15.59 11.16 19.79
C LEU A 293 15.25 10.22 20.95
N SER A 294 14.13 9.50 20.89
CA SER A 294 13.66 8.62 21.97
C SER A 294 14.78 7.68 22.42
N GLU A 295 14.98 7.58 23.75
CA GLU A 295 16.00 6.75 24.42
C GLU A 295 17.44 7.27 24.38
N SER A 296 17.71 8.45 23.81
CA SER A 296 19.04 9.03 23.81
C SER A 296 19.35 9.83 25.09
N TRP A 297 20.64 10.01 25.41
CA TRP A 297 21.07 10.87 26.52
C TRP A 297 20.60 12.33 26.34
N GLN A 298 20.44 12.78 25.09
CA GLN A 298 19.91 14.12 24.79
C GLN A 298 18.47 14.28 25.31
N VAL A 299 17.62 13.25 25.23
CA VAL A 299 16.26 13.32 25.78
C VAL A 299 16.30 13.43 27.30
N GLN A 300 17.20 12.71 27.97
CA GLN A 300 17.37 12.82 29.42
C GLN A 300 17.77 14.25 29.83
N GLU A 301 18.72 14.84 29.11
CA GLU A 301 19.19 16.21 29.39
C GLU A 301 18.12 17.28 29.06
N LEU A 302 17.44 17.15 27.92
CA LEU A 302 16.36 18.05 27.52
C LEU A 302 15.15 17.95 28.46
N SER A 303 14.88 16.77 29.01
CA SER A 303 13.76 16.52 29.93
C SER A 303 14.06 16.86 31.38
N ARG A 304 15.33 17.09 31.74
CA ARG A 304 15.79 17.19 33.14
C ARG A 304 14.99 18.20 33.96
N LEU A 305 14.79 19.41 33.44
CA LEU A 305 14.05 20.47 34.15
C LEU A 305 12.58 20.11 34.37
N TRP A 306 11.94 19.50 33.35
CA TRP A 306 10.55 19.07 33.47
C TRP A 306 10.40 17.91 34.47
N LEU A 307 11.31 16.94 34.43
CA LEU A 307 11.32 15.81 35.36
C LEU A 307 11.58 16.26 36.81
N GLN A 308 12.51 17.19 37.02
CA GLN A 308 12.73 17.82 38.32
C GLN A 308 11.47 18.51 38.84
N LEU A 309 10.77 19.26 37.98
CA LEU A 309 9.49 19.86 38.34
C LEU A 309 8.42 18.82 38.69
N ALA A 310 8.29 17.76 37.90
CA ALA A 310 7.31 16.69 38.11
C ALA A 310 7.56 15.95 39.44
N GLN A 311 8.82 15.71 39.81
CA GLN A 311 9.19 15.10 41.10
C GLN A 311 8.75 15.93 42.32
N HIS A 312 8.75 17.26 42.19
CA HIS A 312 8.35 18.19 43.25
C HIS A 312 6.87 18.61 43.18
N ASP A 313 6.10 18.10 42.22
CA ASP A 313 4.69 18.40 42.01
C ASP A 313 3.83 17.12 42.00
N ALA A 314 3.81 16.42 43.14
CA ALA A 314 3.07 15.17 43.31
C ALA A 314 1.56 15.27 42.98
N LYS A 315 0.98 16.47 43.07
CA LYS A 315 -0.44 16.72 42.73
C LYS A 315 -0.65 17.16 41.27
N GLY A 316 0.42 17.35 40.48
CA GLY A 316 0.35 17.75 39.07
C GLY A 316 -0.17 19.17 38.81
N VAL A 317 -0.27 20.02 39.84
CA VAL A 317 -0.89 21.36 39.72
C VAL A 317 0.02 22.32 38.96
N LEU A 318 1.32 22.28 39.22
CA LEU A 318 2.33 23.09 38.53
C LEU A 318 2.52 22.61 37.10
N GLN A 319 2.53 21.29 36.89
CA GLN A 319 2.57 20.68 35.56
C GLN A 319 1.37 21.13 34.71
N GLN A 320 0.14 21.03 35.24
CA GLN A 320 -1.06 21.50 34.54
C GLN A 320 -1.02 23.02 34.28
N THR A 321 -0.48 23.78 35.23
CA THR A 321 -0.34 25.25 35.09
C THR A 321 0.61 25.59 33.94
N LEU A 322 1.77 24.95 33.86
CA LEU A 322 2.74 25.16 32.78
C LEU A 322 2.20 24.70 31.43
N ARG A 323 1.52 23.55 31.35
CA ARG A 323 0.87 23.09 30.11
C ARG A 323 -0.10 24.14 29.58
N THR A 324 -1.01 24.60 30.44
CA THR A 324 -2.01 25.61 30.06
C THR A 324 -1.35 26.95 29.70
N TRP A 325 -0.25 27.29 30.38
CA TRP A 325 0.52 28.50 30.09
C TRP A 325 1.17 28.44 28.70
N PHE A 326 1.77 27.32 28.33
CA PHE A 326 2.32 27.10 26.99
C PHE A 326 1.22 27.05 25.92
N GLU A 327 0.09 26.38 26.18
CA GLU A 327 -1.07 26.33 25.29
C GLU A 327 -1.64 27.72 24.98
N HIS A 328 -1.42 28.70 25.84
CA HIS A 328 -1.88 30.08 25.67
C HIS A 328 -0.72 31.04 25.40
N ASN A 329 0.34 30.55 24.75
CA ASN A 329 1.48 31.34 24.28
C ASN A 329 2.14 32.17 25.37
N CYS A 330 2.23 31.61 26.57
CA CYS A 330 2.79 32.26 27.75
C CYS A 330 2.02 33.50 28.24
N ASP A 331 0.77 33.71 27.80
CA ASP A 331 -0.07 34.85 28.20
C ASP A 331 -0.70 34.62 29.58
N LEU A 332 -0.36 35.48 30.54
CA LEU A 332 -0.84 35.36 31.92
C LEU A 332 -2.37 35.50 32.06
N THR A 333 -2.98 36.41 31.32
CA THR A 333 -4.42 36.71 31.44
C THR A 333 -5.25 35.57 30.88
N GLN A 334 -4.90 35.11 29.68
CA GLN A 334 -5.57 33.99 29.03
C GLN A 334 -5.39 32.71 29.84
N THR A 335 -4.17 32.44 30.31
CA THR A 335 -3.88 31.25 31.13
C THR A 335 -4.66 31.25 32.43
N ALA A 336 -4.70 32.38 33.15
CA ALA A 336 -5.45 32.50 34.40
C ALA A 336 -6.95 32.25 34.19
N LYS A 337 -7.51 32.79 33.10
CA LYS A 337 -8.89 32.57 32.69
C LYS A 337 -9.17 31.08 32.39
N ALA A 338 -8.29 30.42 31.64
CA ALA A 338 -8.44 29.00 31.28
C ALA A 338 -8.31 28.06 32.48
N LEU A 339 -7.47 28.41 33.45
CA LEU A 339 -7.33 27.67 34.72
C LEU A 339 -8.39 28.02 35.77
N HIS A 340 -9.28 28.98 35.49
CA HIS A 340 -10.26 29.52 36.44
C HIS A 340 -9.62 30.00 37.76
N ILE A 341 -8.48 30.69 37.67
CA ILE A 341 -7.76 31.27 38.82
C ILE A 341 -7.49 32.76 38.60
N HIS A 342 -7.17 33.47 39.67
CA HIS A 342 -6.70 34.86 39.57
C HIS A 342 -5.27 34.92 39.02
N VAL A 343 -4.93 35.99 38.28
CA VAL A 343 -3.58 36.21 37.70
C VAL A 343 -2.49 36.19 38.77
N ASN A 344 -2.76 36.67 39.98
CA ASN A 344 -1.80 36.61 41.09
C ASN A 344 -1.50 35.16 41.54
N THR A 345 -2.51 34.30 41.55
CA THR A 345 -2.33 32.88 41.86
C THR A 345 -1.50 32.19 40.77
N LEU A 346 -1.72 32.54 39.49
CA LEU A 346 -0.89 32.05 38.39
C LEU A 346 0.57 32.50 38.57
N ARG A 347 0.82 33.78 38.85
CA ARG A 347 2.18 34.29 39.11
C ARG A 347 2.87 33.54 40.25
N TYR A 348 2.17 33.29 41.35
CA TYR A 348 2.71 32.50 42.45
C TYR A 348 3.07 31.07 42.03
N ARG A 349 2.21 30.41 41.23
CA ARG A 349 2.52 29.06 40.72
C ARG A 349 3.73 29.07 39.79
N LEU A 350 3.83 30.05 38.89
CA LEU A 350 4.99 30.20 38.01
C LEU A 350 6.26 30.50 38.83
N GLN A 351 6.20 31.35 39.85
CA GLN A 351 7.33 31.59 40.76
C GLN A 351 7.80 30.29 41.43
N ARG A 352 6.85 29.48 41.89
CA ARG A 352 7.17 28.18 42.49
C ARG A 352 7.83 27.24 41.49
N CYS A 353 7.46 27.29 40.20
CA CYS A 353 8.16 26.55 39.15
C CYS A 353 9.61 27.03 39.00
N GLU A 354 9.87 28.34 39.01
CA GLU A 354 11.22 28.92 39.01
C GLU A 354 12.04 28.47 40.22
N ASP A 355 11.44 28.47 41.41
CA ASP A 355 12.11 28.08 42.65
C ASP A 355 12.55 26.61 42.61
N ILE A 356 11.72 25.72 42.03
CA ILE A 356 12.00 24.28 41.91
C ILE A 356 13.07 24.02 40.85
N THR A 357 12.99 24.69 39.71
CA THR A 357 13.83 24.41 38.52
C THR A 357 15.09 25.27 38.47
N HIS A 358 15.19 26.28 39.33
CA HIS A 358 16.27 27.28 39.37
C HIS A 358 16.50 28.01 38.05
N ILE A 359 15.45 28.16 37.24
CA ILE A 359 15.46 28.93 35.99
C ILE A 359 14.48 30.09 36.05
N LYS A 360 14.67 31.07 35.16
CA LYS A 360 13.72 32.17 34.99
C LYS A 360 12.76 31.84 33.85
N ILE A 361 11.47 31.80 34.15
CA ILE A 361 10.42 31.45 33.19
C ILE A 361 10.17 32.58 32.17
N ASN A 362 10.64 33.79 32.45
CA ASN A 362 10.62 34.92 31.50
C ASN A 362 11.83 34.94 30.53
N GLU A 363 12.81 34.05 30.69
CA GLU A 363 13.94 33.92 29.77
C GLU A 363 13.61 32.90 28.68
N LEU A 364 13.54 33.34 27.42
CA LEU A 364 13.16 32.50 26.27
C LEU A 364 13.89 31.15 26.23
N LYS A 365 15.20 31.13 26.52
CA LYS A 365 16.00 29.90 26.51
C LYS A 365 15.51 28.90 27.55
N SER A 366 15.28 29.37 28.77
CA SER A 366 14.77 28.57 29.87
C SER A 366 13.34 28.09 29.61
N THR A 367 12.47 28.99 29.14
CA THR A 367 11.10 28.68 28.73
C THR A 367 11.07 27.59 27.66
N LEU A 368 11.90 27.73 26.63
CA LEU A 368 12.00 26.77 25.53
C LEU A 368 12.53 25.41 26.00
N TRP A 369 13.54 25.39 26.88
CA TRP A 369 14.08 24.14 27.43
C TRP A 369 13.02 23.39 28.24
N LEU A 370 12.27 24.11 29.07
CA LEU A 370 11.18 23.54 29.86
C LEU A 370 10.04 23.04 28.95
N TYR A 371 9.70 23.79 27.91
CA TYR A 371 8.70 23.41 26.91
C TYR A 371 9.10 22.15 26.13
N ILE A 372 10.34 22.08 25.63
CA ILE A 372 10.85 20.89 24.93
C ILE A 372 10.86 19.68 25.87
N GLY A 373 11.31 19.86 27.12
CA GLY A 373 11.29 18.80 28.12
C GLY A 373 9.89 18.27 28.43
N MET A 374 8.88 19.16 28.42
CA MET A 374 7.47 18.81 28.54
C MET A 374 6.96 18.01 27.34
N GLU A 375 7.20 18.48 26.11
CA GLU A 375 6.75 17.81 24.87
C GLU A 375 7.38 16.42 24.70
N LEU A 376 8.57 16.22 25.28
CA LEU A 376 9.24 14.93 25.35
C LEU A 376 8.59 13.96 26.34
N GLN A 377 7.69 14.36 27.24
CA GLN A 377 7.04 13.42 28.17
C GLN A 377 5.75 12.84 27.60
N ALA A 378 5.50 11.55 27.91
CA ALA A 378 4.41 10.75 27.36
C ALA A 378 3.01 11.06 27.93
N GLU A 379 2.88 11.98 28.89
CA GLU A 379 1.62 12.28 29.54
C GLU A 379 0.86 13.39 28.79
N SER A 380 -0.22 13.00 28.10
CA SER A 380 -1.16 13.90 27.45
C SER A 380 -2.38 14.17 28.33
N VAL A 381 -2.78 15.44 28.39
CA VAL A 381 -4.13 15.86 28.77
C VAL A 381 -5.05 15.56 27.57
N PRO A 382 -6.31 15.12 27.76
CA PRO A 382 -7.23 14.81 26.66
C PRO A 382 -7.47 16.03 25.75
N SER A 383 -7.29 15.81 24.43
CA SER A 383 -7.32 16.78 23.34
C SER A 383 -8.71 17.36 22.99
N ASP A 384 -9.75 17.13 23.79
CA ASP A 384 -11.12 17.59 23.49
C ASP A 384 -11.35 19.09 23.75
N LYS A 385 -10.29 19.86 24.04
CA LYS A 385 -10.38 21.31 24.30
C LYS A 385 -9.24 22.15 23.68
N LEU A 386 -8.63 21.72 22.57
CA LEU A 386 -7.77 22.64 21.83
C LEU A 386 -8.61 23.57 20.94
N PRO A 387 -8.61 24.90 21.14
CA PRO A 387 -8.83 25.79 20.01
C PRO A 387 -7.69 25.54 19.01
N LEU A 388 -8.05 25.45 17.72
CA LEU A 388 -7.10 25.38 16.61
C LEU A 388 -5.95 26.36 16.88
N PRO A 389 -4.68 25.91 16.97
CA PRO A 389 -3.57 26.84 17.12
C PRO A 389 -3.64 27.84 15.97
N GLY A 390 -3.61 29.13 16.32
CA GLY A 390 -3.50 30.20 15.34
C GLY A 390 -2.35 29.85 14.41
N ARG A 391 -2.70 29.66 13.13
CA ARG A 391 -1.80 29.17 12.08
C ARG A 391 -0.49 29.94 12.13
N ILE A 392 0.59 29.26 12.49
CA ILE A 392 1.92 29.75 12.14
C ILE A 392 2.03 29.52 10.63
N GLU A 393 1.88 30.60 9.87
CA GLU A 393 2.28 30.63 8.46
C GLU A 393 3.80 30.47 8.41
N ILE A 394 4.26 29.23 8.32
CA ILE A 394 5.65 28.96 7.96
C ILE A 394 5.74 29.11 6.44
N CYS A 395 6.50 30.10 5.98
CA CYS A 395 6.85 30.33 4.58
C CYS A 395 7.71 29.21 4.01
#